data_AF-A0A3D8PMX9-F1
#
_entry.id   AF-A0A3D8PMX9-F1
#
_cell.length_a   1.000
_cell.length_b   1.000
_cell.length_c   1.000
_cell.angle_alpha   90.00
_cell.angle_beta   90.00
_cell.angle_gamma   90.00
#
_symmetry.space_group_name_H-M   'P 1'
#
loop_
_entity.id
_entity.type
_entity.pdbx_description
1 polymer ?
#
loop_
_entity_poly.entity_id
_entity_poly.type
_entity_poly.pdbx_seq_one_letter_code
_entity_poly.pdbx_strand_id
1 'polypeptide(L)'
;MDWNTVNGEEREKTKFYTKIGCFFGIVIIGLLIIALIIWISYRVFVPREIQLLVSDSPNNKNKIEIVRVEDFPNPTLRINYDKNSIIKTNLPDDISIEWKNDYEANVTLVRQGQEPDVVKVEFQ
;
A
#
# COMPACT_ATOMS: atom_id res chain seq x y z
N MET A 1 36.20 -20.60 56.41
CA MET A 1 35.48 -19.96 55.30
C MET A 1 36.37 -20.09 54.07
N ASP A 2 35.94 -20.90 53.11
CA ASP A 2 36.74 -21.26 51.93
C ASP A 2 36.52 -20.20 50.83
N TRP A 3 37.57 -19.45 50.52
CA TRP A 3 37.53 -18.34 49.56
C TRP A 3 37.51 -18.83 48.10
N ASN A 4 37.74 -20.12 47.84
CA ASN A 4 37.79 -20.68 46.49
C ASN A 4 36.42 -21.01 45.91
N THR A 5 35.41 -21.28 46.74
CA THR A 5 34.05 -21.63 46.28
C THR A 5 33.27 -20.40 45.80
N VAL A 6 33.45 -19.25 46.46
CA VAL A 6 32.78 -17.98 46.11
C VAL A 6 33.20 -17.48 44.72
N ASN A 7 34.48 -17.58 44.38
CA ASN A 7 35.02 -17.12 43.10
C ASN A 7 34.63 -18.01 41.90
N GLY A 8 34.28 -19.28 42.15
CA GLY A 8 33.85 -20.22 41.11
C GLY A 8 32.42 -19.95 40.65
N GLU A 9 31.52 -19.66 41.59
CA GLU A 9 30.09 -19.43 41.32
C GLU A 9 29.85 -18.13 40.53
N GLU A 10 30.60 -17.07 40.83
CA GLU A 10 30.51 -15.79 40.09
C GLU A 10 31.03 -15.92 38.64
N ARG A 11 32.06 -16.73 38.41
CA ARG A 11 32.61 -16.99 37.06
C ARG A 11 31.66 -17.80 36.19
N GLU A 12 30.92 -18.75 36.75
CA GLU A 12 29.90 -19.51 36.01
C GLU A 12 28.69 -18.64 35.64
N LYS A 13 28.21 -17.82 36.57
CA LYS A 13 27.13 -16.85 36.31
C LYS A 13 27.51 -15.91 35.17
N THR A 14 28.73 -15.35 35.19
CA THR A 14 29.22 -14.43 34.15
C THR A 14 29.27 -15.09 32.76
N LYS A 15 29.76 -16.33 32.66
CA LYS A 15 29.78 -17.09 31.39
C LYS A 15 28.38 -17.38 30.85
N PHE A 16 27.41 -17.62 31.74
CA PHE A 16 26.02 -17.86 31.37
C PHE A 16 25.35 -16.59 30.84
N TYR A 17 25.56 -15.45 31.50
CA TYR A 17 25.07 -14.14 31.03
C TYR A 17 25.69 -13.72 29.69
N THR A 18 26.98 -13.99 29.45
CA THR A 18 27.62 -13.70 28.16
C THR A 18 27.03 -14.56 27.02
N LYS A 19 26.76 -15.85 27.27
CA LYS A 19 26.13 -16.74 26.28
C LYS A 19 24.69 -16.33 25.96
N ILE A 20 23.92 -15.99 26.99
CA ILE A 20 22.54 -15.52 26.85
C ILE A 20 22.50 -14.18 26.11
N GLY A 21 23.39 -13.24 26.47
CA GLY A 21 23.49 -11.94 25.80
C GLY A 21 23.86 -12.05 24.33
N CYS A 22 24.77 -12.96 23.97
CA CYS A 22 25.14 -13.20 22.57
C CYS A 22 23.99 -13.81 21.75
N PHE A 23 23.26 -14.78 22.33
CA PHE A 23 22.09 -15.38 21.69
C PHE A 23 20.99 -14.33 21.45
N PHE A 24 20.66 -13.52 22.45
CA PHE A 24 19.70 -12.42 22.28
C PHE A 24 20.20 -11.38 21.28
N GLY A 25 21.50 -11.08 21.25
CA GLY A 25 22.09 -10.18 20.26
C GLY A 25 21.87 -10.67 18.83
N ILE A 26 22.14 -11.96 18.55
CA ILE A 26 21.92 -12.55 17.23
C ILE A 26 20.43 -12.52 16.85
N VAL A 27 19.55 -12.87 17.80
CA VAL A 27 18.09 -12.86 17.57
C VAL A 27 17.59 -11.44 17.26
N ILE A 28 18.04 -10.43 18.01
CA ILE A 28 17.66 -9.03 17.79
C ILE A 28 18.13 -8.56 16.42
N ILE A 29 19.38 -8.86 16.03
CA ILE A 29 19.90 -8.49 14.70
C ILE A 29 19.09 -9.16 13.61
N GLY A 30 18.77 -10.46 13.74
CA GLY A 30 17.93 -11.18 12.79
C GLY A 30 16.55 -10.55 12.64
N LEU A 31 15.90 -10.18 13.74
CA LEU A 31 14.60 -9.50 13.73
C LEU A 31 14.68 -8.12 13.07
N LEU A 32 15.75 -7.36 13.32
CA LEU A 32 15.95 -6.05 12.69
C LEU A 32 16.12 -6.17 11.17
N ILE A 33 16.84 -7.19 10.69
CA ILE A 33 16.99 -7.45 9.25
C ILE A 33 15.63 -7.79 8.63
N ILE A 34 14.85 -8.68 9.26
CA ILE A 34 13.50 -9.03 8.78
C ILE A 34 12.60 -7.79 8.76
N ALA A 35 12.60 -6.99 9.83
CA ALA A 35 11.83 -5.75 9.91
C ALA A 35 12.21 -4.76 8.81
N LEU A 36 13.51 -4.63 8.51
CA LEU A 36 14.01 -3.78 7.44
C LEU A 36 13.54 -4.26 6.05
N ILE A 37 13.59 -5.57 5.80
CA ILE A 37 13.10 -6.16 4.55
C ILE A 37 11.59 -5.91 4.39
N ILE A 38 10.80 -6.17 5.44
CA ILE A 38 9.35 -5.91 5.43
C ILE A 38 9.09 -4.42 5.16
N TRP A 39 9.79 -3.51 5.84
CA TRP A 39 9.60 -2.08 5.67
C TRP A 39 9.94 -1.59 4.25
N ILE A 40 11.07 -2.04 3.68
CA ILE A 40 11.45 -1.72 2.30
C ILE A 40 10.44 -2.31 1.32
N SER A 41 10.02 -3.57 1.54
CA SER A 41 9.05 -4.21 0.66
C SER A 41 7.72 -3.47 0.66
N TYR A 42 7.24 -3.01 1.81
CA TYR A 42 6.01 -2.24 1.90
C TYR A 42 6.12 -0.88 1.18
N ARG A 43 7.29 -0.23 1.26
CA ARG A 43 7.55 1.04 0.56
C ARG A 43 7.63 0.90 -0.96
N VAL A 44 8.13 -0.23 -1.45
CA VAL A 44 8.39 -0.46 -2.89
C VAL A 44 7.22 -1.15 -3.57
N PHE A 45 6.60 -2.14 -2.93
CA PHE A 45 5.59 -2.99 -3.55
C PHE A 45 4.15 -2.56 -3.28
N VAL A 46 3.89 -1.63 -2.37
CA VAL A 46 2.55 -1.08 -2.17
C VAL A 46 2.40 0.16 -3.06
N PRO A 47 1.62 0.07 -4.15
CA PRO A 47 1.40 1.22 -5.02
C PRO A 47 0.76 2.34 -4.21
N ARG A 48 1.23 3.57 -4.40
CA ARG A 48 0.52 4.72 -3.83
C ARG A 48 -0.66 5.02 -4.73
N GLU A 49 -1.85 4.80 -4.20
CA GLU A 49 -3.08 5.27 -4.82
C GLU A 49 -3.36 6.71 -4.35
N ILE A 50 -3.47 7.63 -5.30
CA ILE A 50 -3.83 9.02 -5.09
C ILE A 50 -5.25 9.20 -5.63
N GLN A 51 -6.19 9.49 -4.74
CA GLN A 51 -7.56 9.77 -5.13
C GLN A 51 -7.63 11.08 -5.93
N LEU A 52 -8.14 11.03 -7.15
CA LEU A 52 -8.30 12.20 -8.02
C LEU A 52 -9.71 12.76 -7.95
N LEU A 53 -10.71 11.88 -8.05
CA LEU A 53 -12.11 12.27 -8.08
C LEU A 53 -12.96 11.18 -7.45
N VAL A 54 -13.95 11.59 -6.66
CA VAL A 54 -15.02 10.72 -6.21
C VAL A 54 -16.34 11.38 -6.53
N SER A 55 -17.27 10.59 -7.06
CA SER A 55 -18.62 11.05 -7.36
C SER A 55 -19.62 10.01 -6.91
N ASP A 56 -20.63 10.48 -6.19
CA ASP A 56 -21.77 9.67 -5.76
C ASP A 56 -22.91 9.80 -6.77
N SER A 57 -23.65 8.71 -6.94
CA SER A 57 -24.90 8.68 -7.70
C SER A 57 -25.94 9.67 -7.16
N PRO A 58 -26.93 10.08 -7.97
CA PRO A 58 -27.95 11.06 -7.55
C PRO A 58 -28.66 10.74 -6.22
N ASN A 59 -28.91 9.46 -5.92
CA ASN A 59 -29.51 9.03 -4.65
C ASN A 59 -28.51 8.39 -3.67
N ASN A 60 -27.20 8.58 -3.86
CA ASN A 60 -26.13 8.05 -3.02
C ASN A 60 -26.16 6.51 -2.84
N LYS A 61 -26.65 5.77 -3.84
CA LYS A 61 -26.66 4.29 -3.82
C LYS A 61 -25.33 3.70 -4.23
N ASN A 62 -24.76 4.28 -5.28
CA ASN A 62 -23.50 3.87 -5.90
C ASN A 62 -22.50 5.04 -5.91
N LYS A 63 -21.22 4.69 -5.98
CA LYS A 63 -20.10 5.62 -6.00
C LYS A 63 -19.11 5.20 -7.08
N ILE A 64 -18.54 6.18 -7.77
CA ILE A 64 -17.39 6.02 -8.67
C ILE A 64 -16.21 6.72 -8.04
N GLU A 65 -15.08 6.02 -7.99
CA GLU A 65 -13.83 6.54 -7.44
C GLU A 65 -12.72 6.40 -8.48
N ILE A 66 -12.11 7.52 -8.82
CA ILE A 66 -11.02 7.57 -9.79
C ILE A 66 -9.74 7.86 -9.03
N VAL A 67 -8.81 6.93 -9.10
CA VAL A 67 -7.51 7.01 -8.43
C VAL A 67 -6.39 6.94 -9.45
N ARG A 68 -5.31 7.67 -9.20
CA ARG A 68 -4.03 7.48 -9.86
C ARG A 68 -3.22 6.48 -9.05
N VAL A 69 -2.79 5.41 -9.69
CA VAL A 69 -1.87 4.44 -9.10
C VAL A 69 -0.47 4.79 -9.58
N GLU A 70 0.39 5.22 -8.66
CA GLU A 70 1.81 5.47 -8.91
C GLU A 70 2.56 4.13 -9.00
N ASP A 71 2.36 3.43 -10.12
CA ASP A 71 3.09 2.21 -10.47
C ASP A 71 4.35 2.55 -11.26
N PHE A 72 5.45 1.84 -10.97
CA PHE A 72 6.70 1.96 -11.72
C PHE A 72 6.68 0.98 -12.92
N PRO A 73 7.01 1.39 -14.16
CA PRO A 73 7.66 2.65 -14.55
C PRO A 73 6.72 3.80 -14.91
N ASN A 74 5.43 3.53 -15.15
CA ASN A 74 4.46 4.55 -15.56
C ASN A 74 3.21 4.49 -14.68
N PRO A 75 2.72 5.65 -14.18
CA PRO A 75 1.48 5.70 -13.42
C PRO A 75 0.28 5.27 -14.27
N THR A 76 -0.70 4.66 -13.62
CA THR A 76 -1.97 4.26 -14.26
C THR A 76 -3.15 4.97 -13.60
N LEU A 77 -4.24 5.11 -14.34
CA LEU A 77 -5.53 5.59 -13.84
C LEU A 77 -6.43 4.38 -13.59
N ARG A 78 -7.02 4.28 -12.40
CA ARG A 78 -7.97 3.23 -12.05
C ARG A 78 -9.32 3.87 -11.72
N ILE A 79 -10.36 3.43 -12.42
CA ILE A 79 -11.76 3.82 -12.21
C ILE A 79 -12.42 2.67 -11.45
N ASN A 80 -12.66 2.86 -10.16
CA ASN A 80 -13.29 1.91 -9.27
C ASN A 80 -14.80 2.17 -9.20
N TYR A 81 -15.60 1.11 -9.31
CA TYR A 81 -17.05 1.15 -9.18
C TYR A 81 -17.57 -0.20 -8.70
N ASP A 82 -18.35 -0.21 -7.63
CA ASP A 82 -18.78 -1.43 -6.93
C ASP A 82 -17.59 -2.39 -6.65
N LYS A 83 -17.61 -3.61 -7.22
CA LYS A 83 -16.52 -4.61 -7.11
C LYS A 83 -15.62 -4.66 -8.34
N ASN A 84 -15.84 -3.75 -9.28
CA ASN A 84 -15.15 -3.70 -10.56
C ASN A 84 -14.16 -2.54 -10.59
N SER A 85 -13.12 -2.71 -11.42
CA SER A 85 -12.15 -1.65 -11.68
C SER A 85 -11.73 -1.66 -13.14
N ILE A 86 -11.73 -0.49 -13.78
CA ILE A 86 -11.19 -0.31 -15.12
C ILE A 86 -9.84 0.40 -15.00
N ILE A 87 -8.80 -0.18 -15.61
CA ILE A 87 -7.45 0.39 -15.61
C ILE A 87 -7.18 1.03 -16.98
N LYS A 88 -6.69 2.26 -16.96
CA LYS A 88 -6.25 3.02 -18.13
C LYS A 88 -4.79 3.41 -17.93
N THR A 89 -3.95 3.12 -18.91
CA THR A 89 -2.51 3.47 -18.90
C THR A 89 -2.26 4.92 -19.29
N ASN A 90 -3.25 5.56 -19.91
CA ASN A 90 -3.18 6.94 -20.35
C ASN A 90 -3.73 7.86 -19.26
N LEU A 91 -2.86 8.68 -18.67
CA LEU A 91 -3.30 9.74 -17.78
C LEU A 91 -3.98 10.87 -18.59
N PRO A 92 -5.21 11.27 -18.21
CA PRO A 92 -5.88 12.43 -18.77
C PRO A 92 -5.41 13.72 -18.08
N ASP A 93 -5.69 14.85 -18.73
CA ASP A 93 -5.49 16.19 -18.15
C ASP A 93 -6.70 16.62 -17.33
N ASP A 94 -7.90 16.20 -17.76
CA ASP A 94 -9.16 16.49 -17.09
C ASP A 94 -10.08 15.26 -17.06
N ILE A 95 -10.88 15.15 -16.00
CA ILE A 95 -11.71 14.00 -15.69
C ILE A 95 -13.07 14.50 -15.24
N SER A 96 -14.12 14.04 -15.91
CA SER A 96 -15.50 14.32 -15.51
C SER A 96 -16.33 13.05 -15.42
N ILE A 97 -17.32 13.07 -14.52
CA ILE A 97 -18.26 11.97 -14.32
C ILE A 97 -19.66 12.56 -14.49
N GLU A 98 -20.43 11.97 -15.40
CA GLU A 98 -21.82 12.34 -15.66
C GLU A 98 -22.71 11.13 -15.36
N TRP A 99 -23.52 11.25 -14.32
CA TRP A 99 -24.49 10.22 -13.96
C TRP A 99 -25.75 10.34 -14.82
N LYS A 100 -26.16 9.24 -15.43
CA LYS A 100 -27.46 9.14 -16.12
C LYS A 100 -28.57 8.75 -15.16
N ASN A 101 -28.27 7.85 -14.23
CA ASN A 101 -29.15 7.38 -13.16
C ASN A 101 -28.29 6.79 -12.03
N ASP A 102 -28.89 6.15 -11.03
CA ASP A 102 -28.11 5.58 -9.91
C ASP A 102 -27.19 4.42 -10.31
N TYR A 103 -27.41 3.80 -11.47
CA TYR A 103 -26.77 2.58 -11.94
C TYR A 103 -25.97 2.77 -13.23
N GLU A 104 -25.95 3.98 -13.79
CA GLU A 104 -25.26 4.29 -15.04
C GLU A 104 -24.58 5.65 -14.96
N ALA A 105 -23.30 5.67 -15.34
CA ALA A 105 -22.55 6.90 -15.50
C ALA A 105 -21.61 6.81 -16.70
N ASN A 106 -21.30 7.97 -17.27
CA ASN A 106 -20.24 8.14 -18.23
C ASN A 106 -19.06 8.82 -17.54
N VAL A 107 -17.89 8.20 -17.60
CA VAL A 107 -16.63 8.81 -17.19
C VAL A 107 -15.92 9.31 -18.43
N THR A 108 -15.72 10.62 -18.53
CA THR A 108 -15.03 11.25 -19.67
C THR A 108 -13.61 11.63 -19.26
N LEU A 109 -12.65 11.13 -20.03
CA LEU A 109 -11.22 11.38 -19.85
C LEU A 109 -10.75 12.28 -21.00
N VAL A 110 -10.39 13.52 -20.69
CA VAL A 110 -9.97 14.51 -21.68
C VAL A 110 -8.46 14.66 -21.65
N ARG A 111 -7.84 14.66 -22.83
CA ARG A 111 -6.42 14.98 -23.00
C ARG A 111 -6.27 16.04 -24.08
N GLN A 112 -5.38 17.00 -23.86
CA GLN A 112 -5.09 18.03 -24.84
C GLN A 112 -4.61 17.40 -26.15
N GLY A 113 -5.28 17.75 -27.26
CA GLY A 113 -4.94 17.29 -28.60
C GLY A 113 -5.35 15.86 -28.95
N GLN A 114 -6.15 15.18 -28.10
CA GLN A 114 -6.77 13.89 -28.42
C GLN A 114 -8.29 13.95 -28.26
N GLU A 115 -9.02 13.06 -28.93
CA GLU A 115 -10.45 12.91 -28.69
C GLU A 115 -10.70 12.40 -27.26
N PRO A 116 -11.74 12.91 -26.56
CA PRO A 116 -12.10 12.42 -25.24
C PRO A 116 -12.43 10.92 -25.24
N ASP A 117 -11.86 10.18 -24.29
CA ASP A 117 -12.19 8.77 -24.07
C ASP A 117 -13.37 8.70 -23.09
N VAL A 118 -14.50 8.13 -23.55
CA VAL A 118 -15.72 8.00 -22.75
C VAL A 118 -15.89 6.55 -22.33
N VAL A 119 -15.76 6.31 -21.03
CA VAL A 119 -15.94 5.00 -20.40
C VAL A 119 -17.34 4.94 -19.82
N LYS A 120 -18.16 4.01 -20.31
CA LYS A 120 -19.47 3.72 -19.73
C LYS A 120 -19.30 2.81 -18.52
N VAL A 121 -19.92 3.21 -17.42
CA VAL A 121 -19.93 2.47 -16.16
C VAL A 121 -21.37 2.08 -15.85
N GLU A 122 -21.60 0.78 -15.70
CA GLU A 122 -22.90 0.19 -15.40
C GLU A 122 -22.78 -0.63 -14.11
N PHE A 123 -23.70 -0.40 -13.17
CA PHE A 123 -23.78 -1.10 -11.89
C PHE A 123 -24.81 -2.22 -11.97
N GLN A 124 -24.50 -3.38 -11.37
CA GLN A 124 -25.38 -4.55 -11.33
C GLN A 124 -26.27 -4.55 -10.09
#